data_AF-A0A5C4RL13-F1
#
_entry.id   AF-A0A5C4RL13-F1
#
_cell.length_a   1.000
_cell.length_b   1.000
_cell.length_c   1.000
_cell.angle_alpha   90.00
_cell.angle_beta   90.00
_cell.angle_gamma   90.00
#
_symmetry.space_group_name_H-M   'P 1'
#
loop_
_entity.id
_entity.type
_entity.pdbx_description
1 polymer ?
#
loop_
_entity_poly.entity_id
_entity_poly.type
_entity_poly.pdbx_seq_one_letter_code
_entity_poly.pdbx_strand_id
1 'polypeptide(L)'
;MKLTEKPTLITVPFAKDGNYNEIATKSTENSLAKGIATYQSGFPPLTMTAISAGGIPPSGKDMNGILNDITAAIRYSMSGGLYSYDADFSAATDGYPKGAIVASYDGSKIWWNGVEDNNTDPDSTLASVGKIC
;
A
#
# COMPACT_ATOMS: atom_id res chain seq x y z
N MET A 1 -0.65 14.61 -18.94
CA MET A 1 -0.14 13.45 -19.68
C MET A 1 -1.12 13.13 -20.80
N LYS A 2 -0.64 13.07 -22.04
CA LYS A 2 -1.42 12.62 -23.21
C LYS A 2 -1.44 11.10 -23.26
N LEU A 3 -2.44 10.50 -23.91
CA LEU A 3 -2.52 9.04 -24.08
C LEU A 3 -1.27 8.44 -24.75
N THR A 4 -0.62 9.23 -25.61
CA THR A 4 0.64 8.89 -26.30
C THR A 4 1.87 8.89 -25.37
N GLU A 5 1.75 9.39 -24.15
CA GLU A 5 2.83 9.50 -23.17
C GLU A 5 2.67 8.45 -22.05
N LYS A 6 1.87 7.40 -22.28
CA LYS A 6 1.64 6.37 -21.26
C LYS A 6 2.97 5.73 -20.84
N PRO A 7 3.26 5.61 -19.52
CA PRO A 7 4.45 4.92 -19.05
C PRO A 7 4.46 3.45 -19.48
N THR A 8 5.66 2.86 -19.50
CA THR A 8 5.81 1.41 -19.68
C THR A 8 5.15 0.67 -18.54
N LEU A 9 4.46 -0.44 -18.87
CA LEU A 9 3.85 -1.30 -17.87
C LEU A 9 4.91 -2.05 -17.07
N ILE A 10 4.77 -2.06 -15.75
CA ILE A 10 5.61 -2.86 -14.86
C ILE A 10 5.16 -4.32 -14.98
N THR A 11 5.99 -5.16 -15.60
CA THR A 11 5.69 -6.59 -15.78
C THR A 11 6.08 -7.44 -14.58
N VAL A 12 7.10 -7.02 -13.82
CA VAL A 12 7.66 -7.71 -12.65
C VAL A 12 7.92 -6.69 -11.54
N PRO A 13 7.44 -6.92 -10.30
CA PRO A 13 7.79 -6.09 -9.16
C PRO A 13 9.31 -6.05 -8.93
N PHE A 14 9.81 -4.91 -8.46
CA PHE A 14 11.23 -4.74 -8.18
C PHE A 14 11.69 -5.76 -7.13
N ALA A 15 12.86 -6.36 -7.33
CA ALA A 15 13.42 -7.39 -6.45
C ALA A 15 12.49 -8.60 -6.18
N LYS A 16 11.54 -8.92 -7.07
CA LYS A 16 10.60 -10.05 -6.93
C LYS A 16 11.27 -11.39 -6.60
N ASP A 17 12.43 -11.65 -7.17
CA ASP A 17 13.25 -12.86 -6.90
C ASP A 17 14.61 -12.50 -6.25
N GLY A 18 14.73 -11.25 -5.75
CA GLY A 18 15.91 -10.75 -5.07
C GLY A 18 15.77 -10.83 -3.54
N ASN A 19 16.84 -10.45 -2.83
CA ASN A 19 16.80 -10.33 -1.38
C ASN A 19 16.10 -9.03 -0.97
N TYR A 20 15.02 -9.14 -0.22
CA TYR A 20 14.34 -8.01 0.41
C TYR A 20 13.91 -8.36 1.84
N ASN A 21 13.63 -7.34 2.64
CA ASN A 21 12.94 -7.48 3.92
C ASN A 21 11.50 -7.03 3.74
N GLU A 22 10.55 -7.71 4.39
CA GLU A 22 9.19 -7.18 4.52
C GLU A 22 9.21 -5.90 5.37
N ILE A 23 8.49 -4.87 4.93
CA ILE A 23 8.45 -3.58 5.61
C ILE A 23 7.31 -3.61 6.63
N ALA A 24 7.68 -3.67 7.91
CA ALA A 24 6.70 -3.64 8.99
C ALA A 24 5.93 -2.30 9.01
N THR A 25 4.64 -2.33 9.37
CA THR A 25 3.84 -1.11 9.49
C THR A 25 4.35 -0.19 10.61
N LYS A 26 4.62 -0.76 11.79
CA LYS A 26 5.00 -0.02 13.00
C LYS A 26 6.49 -0.15 13.31
N SER A 27 7.06 0.92 13.85
CA SER A 27 8.42 0.94 14.39
C SER A 27 8.47 0.37 15.80
N THR A 28 9.60 -0.24 16.14
CA THR A 28 9.93 -0.71 17.49
C THR A 28 11.26 -0.11 17.91
N GLU A 29 11.58 -0.14 19.21
CA GLU A 29 12.90 0.27 19.69
C GLU A 29 14.02 -0.48 18.98
N ASN A 30 13.83 -1.78 18.75
CA ASN A 30 14.78 -2.62 18.02
C ASN A 30 14.91 -2.21 16.53
N SER A 31 13.81 -1.88 15.84
CA SER A 31 13.90 -1.43 14.44
C SER A 31 14.64 -0.10 14.32
N LEU A 32 14.34 0.85 15.22
CA LEU A 32 15.02 2.15 15.26
C LEU A 32 16.51 2.01 15.59
N ALA A 33 16.86 1.22 16.60
CA ALA A 33 18.24 0.99 17.04
C ALA A 33 19.09 0.21 16.02
N LYS A 34 18.45 -0.58 15.15
CA LYS A 34 19.13 -1.34 14.08
C LYS A 34 19.02 -0.71 12.70
N GLY A 35 18.47 0.50 12.61
CA GLY A 35 18.27 1.22 11.35
C GLY A 35 17.39 0.49 10.33
N ILE A 36 16.44 -0.32 10.80
CA ILE A 36 15.51 -1.08 9.96
C ILE A 36 14.36 -0.15 9.55
N ALA A 37 14.06 -0.13 8.26
CA ALA A 37 12.95 0.67 7.74
C ALA A 37 11.58 0.05 8.07
N THR A 38 10.60 0.92 8.33
CA THR A 38 9.19 0.57 8.53
C THR A 38 8.33 1.60 7.80
N TYR A 39 7.04 1.35 7.61
CA TYR A 39 6.14 2.37 7.07
C TYR A 39 6.00 3.57 8.01
N GLN A 40 6.01 3.35 9.33
CA GLN A 40 5.87 4.42 10.32
C GLN A 40 7.07 5.37 10.36
N SER A 41 8.31 4.87 10.33
CA SER A 41 9.51 5.71 10.44
C SER A 41 10.25 5.94 9.12
N GLY A 42 9.87 5.25 8.04
CA GLY A 42 10.71 5.14 6.86
C GLY A 42 12.09 4.59 7.22
N PHE A 43 13.14 5.08 6.55
CA PHE A 43 14.52 4.89 6.98
C PHE A 43 14.79 5.75 8.23
N PRO A 44 15.05 5.16 9.40
CA PRO A 44 15.12 5.91 10.65
C PRO A 44 16.37 6.82 10.71
N PRO A 45 16.43 7.84 11.59
CA PRO A 45 17.54 8.81 11.63
C PRO A 45 18.93 8.18 11.78
N LEU A 46 19.04 7.02 12.44
CA LEU A 46 20.30 6.27 12.54
C LEU A 46 20.92 5.99 11.16
N THR A 47 20.08 5.86 10.12
CA THR A 47 20.55 5.64 8.75
C THR A 47 20.99 6.88 7.99
N MET A 48 20.80 8.05 8.60
CA MET A 48 21.18 9.37 8.06
C MET A 48 22.28 10.02 8.91
N THR A 49 22.67 9.38 10.02
CA THR A 49 23.83 9.77 10.82
C THR A 49 25.12 9.34 10.12
N ALA A 50 26.14 10.20 10.17
CA ALA A 50 27.44 9.87 9.61
C ALA A 50 28.02 8.58 10.23
N ILE A 51 28.68 7.75 9.41
CA ILE A 51 29.32 6.52 9.89
C ILE A 51 30.36 6.82 10.97
N SER A 52 31.09 7.94 10.84
CA SER A 52 32.05 8.41 11.86
C SER A 52 31.41 8.77 13.21
N ALA A 53 30.10 9.03 13.22
CA ALA A 53 29.30 9.32 14.42
C ALA A 53 28.46 8.11 14.87
N GLY A 54 28.75 6.90 14.34
CA GLY A 54 28.05 5.66 14.72
C GLY A 54 26.76 5.38 13.95
N GLY A 55 26.48 6.10 12.87
CA GLY A 55 25.38 5.78 11.96
C GLY A 55 25.65 4.51 11.14
N ILE A 56 24.59 3.96 10.56
CA ILE A 56 24.67 2.80 9.66
C ILE A 56 24.02 3.15 8.32
N PRO A 57 24.50 2.71 7.16
CA PRO A 57 23.78 3.00 5.91
C PRO A 57 22.40 2.33 5.88
N PRO A 58 21.43 2.88 5.12
CA PRO A 58 20.17 2.20 4.86
C PRO A 58 20.39 0.79 4.30
N SER A 59 19.62 -0.18 4.79
CA SER A 59 19.68 -1.55 4.30
C SER A 59 19.18 -1.63 2.85
N GLY A 60 20.00 -2.22 1.97
CA GLY A 60 19.58 -2.51 0.59
C GLY A 60 18.40 -3.48 0.51
N LYS A 61 18.24 -4.37 1.51
CA LYS A 61 17.07 -5.26 1.61
C LYS A 61 15.80 -4.47 1.93
N ASP A 62 15.91 -3.42 2.74
CA ASP A 62 14.77 -2.56 3.09
C ASP A 62 14.37 -1.68 1.90
N MET A 63 15.35 -1.15 1.16
CA MET A 63 15.09 -0.46 -0.11
C MET A 63 14.41 -1.38 -1.13
N ASN A 64 14.90 -2.60 -1.27
CA ASN A 64 14.26 -3.60 -2.14
C ASN A 64 12.84 -3.92 -1.68
N GLY A 65 12.61 -4.02 -0.37
CA GLY A 65 11.29 -4.29 0.21
C GLY A 65 10.27 -3.21 -0.15
N ILE A 66 10.57 -1.94 0.18
CA ILE A 66 9.64 -0.85 -0.10
C ILE A 66 9.42 -0.64 -1.60
N LEU A 67 10.44 -0.84 -2.44
CA LEU A 67 10.29 -0.78 -3.90
C LEU A 67 9.46 -1.95 -4.44
N ASN A 68 9.58 -3.14 -3.84
CA ASN A 68 8.73 -4.28 -4.19
C ASN A 68 7.26 -3.96 -3.91
N ASP A 69 6.94 -3.49 -2.70
CA ASP A 69 5.58 -3.14 -2.29
C ASP A 69 4.94 -2.12 -3.24
N ILE A 70 5.67 -1.03 -3.54
CA ILE A 70 5.20 0.04 -4.42
C ILE A 70 4.99 -0.48 -5.85
N THR A 71 5.98 -1.19 -6.40
CA THR A 71 5.88 -1.65 -7.80
C THR A 71 4.86 -2.78 -7.98
N ALA A 72 4.60 -3.58 -6.94
CA ALA A 72 3.51 -4.57 -6.92
C ALA A 72 2.13 -3.88 -6.97
N ALA A 73 1.91 -2.86 -6.14
CA ALA A 73 0.68 -2.07 -6.14
C ALA A 73 0.46 -1.33 -7.48
N ILE A 74 1.51 -0.69 -8.00
CA ILE A 74 1.44 -0.02 -9.32
C ILE A 74 1.12 -1.01 -10.43
N ARG A 75 1.75 -2.19 -10.44
CA ARG A 75 1.47 -3.25 -11.43
C ARG A 75 0.01 -3.68 -11.37
N TYR A 76 -0.55 -3.86 -10.16
CA TYR A 76 -1.95 -4.18 -9.99
C TYR A 76 -2.86 -3.12 -10.61
N SER A 77 -2.65 -1.83 -10.29
CA SER A 77 -3.42 -0.74 -10.89
C SER A 77 -3.24 -0.62 -12.41
N MET A 78 -2.01 -0.81 -12.92
CA MET A 78 -1.70 -0.79 -14.36
C MET A 78 -2.41 -1.90 -15.14
N SER A 79 -2.70 -3.04 -14.49
CA SER A 79 -3.49 -4.12 -15.09
C SER A 79 -5.01 -3.87 -15.05
N GLY A 80 -5.46 -2.73 -14.52
CA GLY A 80 -6.87 -2.42 -14.30
C GLY A 80 -7.44 -3.03 -13.03
N GLY A 81 -6.58 -3.48 -12.10
CA GLY A 81 -6.99 -4.03 -10.82
C GLY A 81 -7.69 -2.98 -9.95
N LEU A 82 -8.81 -3.36 -9.36
CA LEU A 82 -9.57 -2.59 -8.39
C LEU A 82 -9.61 -3.36 -7.08
N TYR A 83 -9.14 -2.75 -5.99
CA TYR A 83 -9.19 -3.35 -4.66
C TYR A 83 -10.64 -3.58 -4.23
N SER A 84 -10.91 -4.72 -3.59
CA SER A 84 -12.17 -4.94 -2.90
C SER A 84 -12.19 -4.21 -1.56
N TYR A 85 -13.37 -4.11 -0.95
CA TYR A 85 -13.48 -3.63 0.43
C TYR A 85 -12.62 -4.49 1.35
N ASP A 86 -11.83 -3.84 2.20
CA ASP A 86 -11.00 -4.47 3.22
C ASP A 86 -11.36 -3.86 4.58
N ALA A 87 -11.84 -4.70 5.49
CA ALA A 87 -12.33 -4.27 6.80
C ALA A 87 -11.22 -3.72 7.69
N ASP A 88 -10.01 -4.29 7.60
CA ASP A 88 -8.87 -3.88 8.41
C ASP A 88 -8.33 -2.53 7.92
N PHE A 89 -8.26 -2.34 6.59
CA PHE A 89 -7.92 -1.06 5.98
C PHE A 89 -8.95 0.00 6.34
N SER A 90 -10.24 -0.30 6.17
CA SER A 90 -11.34 0.59 6.54
C SER A 90 -11.21 1.05 7.99
N ALA A 91 -11.02 0.12 8.93
CA ALA A 91 -10.85 0.44 10.34
C ALA A 91 -9.56 1.26 10.62
N ALA A 92 -8.49 1.03 9.85
CA ALA A 92 -7.22 1.75 10.01
C ALA A 92 -7.23 3.17 9.42
N THR A 93 -8.15 3.48 8.49
CA THR A 93 -8.25 4.79 7.82
C THR A 93 -9.54 5.54 8.13
N ASP A 94 -10.28 5.13 9.16
CA ASP A 94 -11.59 5.68 9.54
C ASP A 94 -12.68 5.51 8.47
N GLY A 95 -12.50 4.56 7.54
CA GLY A 95 -13.44 4.24 6.47
C GLY A 95 -12.94 4.66 5.09
N TYR A 96 -13.71 4.26 4.07
CA TYR A 96 -13.47 4.71 2.71
C TYR A 96 -14.07 6.11 2.51
N PRO A 97 -13.35 7.04 1.86
CA PRO A 97 -13.86 8.39 1.61
C PRO A 97 -14.92 8.40 0.50
N LYS A 98 -15.72 9.47 0.45
CA LYS A 98 -16.67 9.68 -0.63
C LYS A 98 -15.96 9.71 -1.98
N GLY A 99 -16.53 9.02 -2.96
CA GLY A 99 -15.96 8.84 -4.28
C GLY A 99 -14.98 7.67 -4.41
N ALA A 100 -14.73 6.92 -3.32
CA ALA A 100 -13.97 5.68 -3.42
C ALA A 100 -14.66 4.67 -4.34
N ILE A 101 -13.87 3.89 -5.07
CA ILE A 101 -14.32 2.82 -5.94
C ILE A 101 -13.67 1.53 -5.47
N VAL A 102 -14.48 0.51 -5.20
CA VAL A 102 -14.00 -0.83 -4.82
C VAL A 102 -14.68 -1.90 -5.68
N ALA A 103 -13.98 -3.00 -5.96
CA ALA A 103 -14.59 -4.15 -6.63
C ALA A 103 -15.37 -5.02 -5.61
N SER A 104 -16.34 -5.79 -6.09
CA SER A 104 -16.85 -6.89 -5.28
C SER A 104 -15.76 -7.94 -5.02
N TYR A 105 -15.93 -8.75 -3.99
CA TYR A 105 -15.03 -9.84 -3.62
C TYR A 105 -14.80 -10.83 -4.77
N ASP A 106 -15.85 -11.11 -5.56
CA ASP A 106 -15.78 -11.97 -6.74
C ASP A 106 -15.35 -11.24 -8.03
N GLY A 107 -15.11 -9.93 -7.96
CA GLY A 107 -14.75 -9.08 -9.10
C GLY A 107 -15.86 -8.88 -10.14
N SER A 108 -17.10 -9.32 -9.87
CA SER A 108 -18.23 -9.22 -10.81
C SER A 108 -18.89 -7.84 -10.83
N LYS A 109 -18.70 -7.03 -9.79
CA LYS A 109 -19.30 -5.71 -9.61
C LYS A 109 -18.25 -4.67 -9.24
N ILE A 110 -18.60 -3.42 -9.51
CA ILE A 110 -17.87 -2.25 -9.03
C ILE A 110 -18.83 -1.45 -8.18
N TRP A 111 -18.40 -1.14 -6.97
CA TRP A 111 -19.10 -0.32 -6.01
C TRP A 111 -18.51 1.09 -6.01
N TRP A 112 -19.39 2.09 -5.95
CA TRP A 112 -19.04 3.49 -5.80
C TRP A 112 -19.49 3.92 -4.41
N ASN A 113 -18.60 4.60 -3.67
CA ASN A 113 -18.88 5.17 -2.36
C ASN A 113 -19.34 6.65 -2.46
N GLY A 114 -20.37 7.04 -1.74
CA GLY A 114 -21.13 8.29 -1.82
C GLY A 114 -21.22 9.01 -0.47
N VAL A 115 -20.77 8.37 0.61
CA VAL A 115 -20.62 8.92 1.95
C VAL A 115 -19.15 8.93 2.39
N GLU A 116 -18.79 9.88 3.24
CA GLU A 116 -17.47 9.89 3.88
C GLU A 116 -17.38 8.79 4.93
N ASP A 117 -16.15 8.40 5.28
CA ASP A 117 -15.85 7.52 6.41
C ASP A 117 -16.67 6.20 6.37
N ASN A 118 -16.89 5.66 5.17
CA ASN A 118 -17.75 4.50 4.98
C ASN A 118 -17.05 3.22 5.43
N ASN A 119 -17.56 2.64 6.51
CA ASN A 119 -17.06 1.40 7.09
C ASN A 119 -17.94 0.18 6.77
N THR A 120 -18.86 0.30 5.81
CA THR A 120 -19.79 -0.76 5.44
C THR A 120 -19.28 -1.55 4.25
N ASP A 121 -19.20 -2.87 4.39
CA ASP A 121 -18.92 -3.78 3.28
C ASP A 121 -20.09 -3.76 2.26
N PRO A 122 -19.85 -3.33 1.02
CA PRO A 122 -20.88 -3.24 -0.01
C PRO A 122 -21.36 -4.60 -0.54
N ASP A 123 -20.62 -5.70 -0.31
CA ASP A 123 -21.06 -7.05 -0.66
C ASP A 123 -21.83 -7.75 0.47
N SER A 124 -21.87 -7.17 1.67
CA SER A 124 -22.65 -7.73 2.77
C SER A 124 -24.14 -7.75 2.41
N THR A 125 -24.87 -8.77 2.87
CA THR A 125 -26.32 -8.91 2.60
C THR A 125 -27.17 -7.77 3.20
N LEU A 126 -26.55 -6.89 4.00
CA LEU A 126 -27.15 -5.68 4.57
C LEU A 126 -27.00 -4.46 3.66
N ALA A 127 -26.15 -4.52 2.62
CA ALA A 127 -26.07 -3.53 1.56
C ALA A 127 -27.29 -3.67 0.65
N SER A 128 -28.39 -3.03 1.07
CA SER A 128 -29.65 -3.02 0.33
C SER A 128 -29.44 -2.68 -1.14
N VAL A 129 -29.97 -3.57 -1.98
CA VAL A 129 -30.07 -3.51 -3.43
C VAL A 129 -30.14 -2.07 -3.97
N GLY A 130 -29.09 -1.66 -4.70
CA GLY A 130 -29.18 -0.57 -5.67
C GLY A 130 -29.18 0.86 -5.11
N LYS A 131 -28.59 1.10 -3.94
CA LYS A 131 -28.16 2.45 -3.58
C LYS A 131 -26.67 2.48 -3.30
N ILE A 132 -26.02 3.25 -4.17
CA ILE A 132 -24.77 3.97 -3.98
C ILE A 132 -24.71 4.39 -2.50
N CYS A 133 -24.07 3.58 -1.67
CA CYS A 133 -23.47 4.07 -0.44
C CYS A 133 -22.41 5.07 -0.83
#